data_AF-A0A929X8X2-F1
#
_entry.id   AF-A0A929X8X2-F1
#
_cell.length_a   1.000
_cell.length_b   1.000
_cell.length_c   1.000
_cell.angle_alpha   90.00
_cell.angle_beta   90.00
_cell.angle_gamma   90.00
#
_symmetry.space_group_name_H-M   'P 1'
#
loop_
_entity.id
_entity.type
_entity.pdbx_description
1 polymer ?
#
loop_
_entity_poly.entity_id
_entity_poly.type
_entity_poly.pdbx_seq_one_letter_code
_entity_poly.pdbx_strand_id
1 'polypeptide(L)'
;MTSEEKKTLKENIFKLVIGIILLTTCFIYLGQNRAEKIALYSSFDLIFQKIEVAYFNILGKDGALLDQKYNLEKQYLDLIHLAEEKGCSNAQFLLDLNTTYQNLLSEGKENIDQYIARYTLLGSDFQMQLESDNCGA
;
A
#
# COMPACT_ATOMS: atom_id res chain seq x y z
N MET A 1 -27.42 -37.23 -1.10
CA MET A 1 -27.39 -36.11 -0.15
C MET A 1 -28.36 -36.39 0.99
N THR A 2 -27.84 -36.69 2.18
CA THR A 2 -28.60 -37.12 3.36
C THR A 2 -29.34 -35.94 4.01
N SER A 3 -30.28 -36.22 4.91
CA SER A 3 -31.03 -35.19 5.65
C SER A 3 -30.11 -34.34 6.54
N GLU A 4 -29.05 -34.93 7.09
CA GLU A 4 -28.05 -34.24 7.89
C GLU A 4 -27.21 -33.28 7.04
N GLU A 5 -26.71 -33.71 5.88
CA GLU A 5 -25.96 -32.84 4.96
C GLU A 5 -26.78 -31.62 4.54
N LYS A 6 -28.09 -31.80 4.28
CA LYS A 6 -29.01 -30.69 3.96
C LYS A 6 -29.16 -29.71 5.12
N LYS A 7 -29.16 -30.17 6.37
CA LYS A 7 -29.30 -29.32 7.56
C LYS A 7 -28.02 -28.50 7.79
N THR A 8 -26.85 -29.12 7.71
CA THR A 8 -25.55 -28.45 7.84
C THR A 8 -25.34 -27.40 6.75
N LEU A 9 -25.74 -27.71 5.51
CA LEU A 9 -25.62 -26.79 4.38
C LEU A 9 -26.54 -25.57 4.57
N LYS A 10 -27.75 -25.76 5.10
CA LYS A 10 -28.67 -24.66 5.43
C LYS A 10 -28.14 -23.76 6.55
N GLU A 11 -27.57 -24.35 7.60
CA GLU A 11 -26.96 -23.61 8.71
C GLU A 11 -25.74 -22.80 8.25
N ASN A 12 -24.91 -23.37 7.37
CA ASN A 12 -23.75 -22.67 6.81
C ASN A 12 -24.15 -21.53 5.88
N ILE A 13 -25.18 -21.71 5.04
CA ILE A 13 -25.74 -20.63 4.22
C ILE A 13 -26.29 -19.51 5.10
N PHE A 14 -27.01 -19.85 6.18
CA PHE A 14 -27.56 -18.86 7.09
C PHE A 14 -26.46 -18.04 7.78
N LYS A 15 -25.40 -18.70 8.26
CA LYS A 15 -24.21 -18.04 8.82
C LYS A 15 -23.52 -17.15 7.78
N LEU A 16 -23.42 -17.60 6.54
CA LEU A 16 -22.84 -16.84 5.43
C LEU A 16 -23.65 -15.58 5.12
N VAL A 17 -24.99 -15.67 5.09
CA VAL A 17 -25.87 -14.52 4.90
C VAL A 17 -25.72 -13.51 6.03
N ILE A 18 -25.69 -13.96 7.30
CA ILE A 18 -25.43 -13.08 8.44
C ILE A 18 -24.07 -12.39 8.31
N GLY A 19 -23.03 -13.15 7.92
CA GLY A 19 -21.69 -12.61 7.68
C GLY A 19 -21.68 -11.52 6.61
N ILE A 20 -22.40 -11.72 5.49
CA ILE A 20 -22.54 -10.72 4.42
C ILE A 20 -23.25 -9.46 4.93
N ILE A 21 -24.34 -9.60 5.69
CA ILE A 21 -25.07 -8.46 6.25
C ILE A 21 -24.19 -7.65 7.20
N LEU A 22 -23.44 -8.31 8.08
CA LEU A 22 -22.49 -7.66 8.99
C LEU A 22 -21.41 -6.93 8.22
N LEU A 23 -20.79 -7.57 7.22
CA LEU A 23 -19.78 -6.96 6.35
C LEU A 23 -20.34 -5.70 5.65
N THR A 24 -21.53 -5.81 5.08
CA THR A 24 -22.18 -4.69 4.37
C THR A 24 -22.45 -3.52 5.32
N THR A 25 -22.88 -3.81 6.55
CA THR A 25 -23.14 -2.79 7.57
C THR A 25 -21.84 -2.11 8.03
N CYS A 26 -20.77 -2.88 8.20
CA CYS A 26 -19.43 -2.33 8.45
C CYS A 26 -18.99 -1.42 7.29
N PHE A 27 -19.15 -1.84 6.03
CA PHE A 27 -18.82 -1.00 4.87
C PHE A 27 -19.60 0.33 4.84
N ILE A 28 -20.89 0.31 5.17
CA ILE A 28 -21.73 1.52 5.25
C ILE A 28 -21.24 2.46 6.37
N TYR A 29 -20.94 1.91 7.54
CA TYR A 29 -20.40 2.66 8.68
C TYR A 29 -19.08 3.36 8.32
N LEU A 30 -18.18 2.65 7.65
CA LEU A 30 -16.91 3.20 7.15
C LEU A 30 -17.09 4.26 6.06
N GLY A 31 -18.21 4.26 5.36
CA GLY A 31 -18.58 5.34 4.44
C GLY A 31 -18.83 6.68 5.14
N GLN A 32 -19.30 6.65 6.40
CA GLN A 32 -19.65 7.83 7.18
C GLN A 32 -18.46 8.37 8.00
N ASN A 33 -17.58 7.49 8.49
CA ASN A 33 -16.38 7.88 9.26
C ASN A 33 -15.12 7.91 8.38
N ARG A 34 -14.80 9.08 7.80
CA ARG A 34 -13.64 9.26 6.91
C ARG A 34 -12.29 8.91 7.54
N ALA A 35 -12.11 9.12 8.85
CA ALA A 35 -10.85 8.80 9.54
C ALA A 35 -10.64 7.28 9.69
N GLU A 36 -11.69 6.55 10.09
CA GLU A 36 -11.66 5.08 10.20
C GLU A 36 -11.55 4.43 8.82
N LYS A 37 -12.12 5.08 7.80
CA LYS A 37 -11.93 4.70 6.40
C LYS A 37 -10.46 4.72 6.02
N ILE A 38 -9.69 5.75 6.36
CA ILE A 38 -8.26 5.83 5.99
C ILE A 38 -7.44 4.73 6.69
N ALA A 39 -7.66 4.49 7.99
CA ALA A 39 -6.94 3.46 8.74
C ALA A 39 -7.25 2.04 8.24
N LEU A 40 -8.51 1.76 7.90
CA LEU A 40 -8.88 0.47 7.34
C LEU A 40 -8.45 0.31 5.89
N TYR A 41 -8.53 1.36 5.06
CA TYR A 41 -8.02 1.29 3.68
C TYR A 41 -6.52 1.02 3.66
N SER A 42 -5.73 1.63 4.57
CA SER A 42 -4.30 1.31 4.72
C SER A 42 -4.08 -0.18 5.07
N SER A 43 -4.91 -0.72 5.97
CA SER A 43 -4.85 -2.14 6.35
C SER A 43 -5.28 -3.08 5.21
N PHE A 44 -6.30 -2.69 4.45
CA PHE A 44 -6.76 -3.43 3.26
C PHE A 44 -5.75 -3.35 2.12
N ASP A 45 -5.09 -2.21 1.93
CA ASP A 45 -4.09 -2.02 0.90
C ASP A 45 -2.92 -2.99 1.09
N LEU A 46 -2.43 -3.14 2.33
CA LEU A 46 -1.43 -4.16 2.67
C LEU A 46 -1.90 -5.60 2.37
N ILE A 47 -3.18 -5.90 2.60
CA ILE A 47 -3.76 -7.21 2.27
C ILE A 47 -3.81 -7.40 0.76
N PHE A 48 -4.27 -6.40 0.00
CA PHE A 48 -4.30 -6.44 -1.46
C PHE A 48 -2.90 -6.58 -2.06
N GLN A 49 -1.92 -5.83 -1.56
CA GLN A 49 -0.52 -5.93 -1.97
C GLN A 49 0.02 -7.35 -1.76
N LYS A 50 -0.23 -7.97 -0.59
CA LYS A 50 0.17 -9.35 -0.32
C LYS A 50 -0.53 -10.38 -1.22
N ILE A 51 -1.82 -10.17 -1.50
CA ILE A 51 -2.57 -11.01 -2.44
C ILE A 51 -1.97 -10.88 -3.85
N GLU A 52 -1.61 -9.67 -4.26
CA GLU A 52 -1.03 -9.42 -5.58
C GLU A 52 0.38 -10.00 -5.73
N VAL A 53 1.22 -9.92 -4.70
CA VAL A 53 2.52 -10.59 -4.65
C VAL A 53 2.36 -12.11 -4.75
N ALA A 54 1.39 -12.69 -4.03
CA ALA A 54 1.09 -14.11 -4.12
C ALA A 54 0.61 -14.49 -5.54
N TYR A 55 -0.22 -13.67 -6.16
CA TYR A 55 -0.69 -13.86 -7.53
C TYR A 55 0.45 -13.75 -8.55
N PHE A 56 1.36 -12.79 -8.40
CA PHE A 56 2.55 -12.65 -9.24
C PHE A 56 3.45 -13.88 -9.17
N ASN A 57 3.67 -14.42 -7.96
CA ASN A 57 4.42 -15.66 -7.76
C ASN A 57 3.73 -16.87 -8.42
N ILE A 58 2.39 -16.95 -8.36
CA ILE A 58 1.62 -18.02 -9.03
C ILE A 58 1.76 -17.94 -10.55
N LEU A 59 1.86 -16.73 -11.12
CA LEU A 59 2.08 -16.51 -12.54
C LEU A 59 3.56 -16.70 -12.97
N GLY A 60 4.45 -17.09 -12.06
CA GLY A 60 5.87 -17.28 -12.33
C GLY A 60 6.65 -15.98 -12.51
N LYS A 61 6.06 -14.83 -12.14
CA LYS A 61 6.77 -13.55 -12.04
C LYS A 61 7.42 -13.43 -10.65
N ASP A 62 8.41 -12.55 -10.53
CA ASP A 62 9.11 -12.31 -9.27
C ASP A 62 8.27 -11.41 -8.35
N GLY A 63 7.52 -12.02 -7.43
CA GLY A 63 6.75 -11.29 -6.43
C GLY A 63 7.62 -10.58 -5.39
N ALA A 64 8.90 -10.94 -5.23
CA ALA A 64 9.82 -10.22 -4.34
C ALA A 64 10.15 -8.83 -4.91
N LEU A 65 10.28 -8.69 -6.23
CA LEU A 65 10.42 -7.39 -6.89
C LEU A 65 9.18 -6.51 -6.69
N LEU A 66 7.99 -7.10 -6.73
CA LEU A 66 6.76 -6.36 -6.47
C LEU A 66 6.66 -5.90 -5.01
N ASP A 67 7.02 -6.76 -4.05
CA ASP A 67 7.10 -6.39 -2.64
C ASP A 67 8.14 -5.27 -2.41
N GLN A 68 9.28 -5.34 -3.10
CA GLN A 68 10.30 -4.30 -3.07
C GLN A 68 9.78 -2.96 -3.61
N LYS A 69 8.98 -2.96 -4.69
CA LYS A 69 8.32 -1.75 -5.20
C LYS A 69 7.42 -1.12 -4.13
N TYR A 70 6.57 -1.91 -3.48
CA TYR A 70 5.67 -1.40 -2.43
C TYR A 70 6.42 -0.85 -1.21
N ASN A 71 7.48 -1.53 -0.79
CA ASN A 71 8.34 -1.03 0.29
C ASN A 71 8.99 0.30 -0.09
N LEU A 72 9.42 0.45 -1.35
CA LEU A 72 10.03 1.68 -1.84
C LEU A 72 9.03 2.84 -1.92
N GLU A 73 7.81 2.59 -2.41
CA GLU A 73 6.72 3.58 -2.41
C GLU A 73 6.45 4.12 -1.01
N LYS A 74 6.40 3.23 -0.01
CA LYS A 74 6.21 3.61 1.39
C LYS A 74 7.38 4.45 1.91
N GLN A 75 8.62 4.06 1.60
CA GLN A 75 9.80 4.84 2.00
C GLN A 75 9.78 6.26 1.45
N TYR A 76 9.39 6.45 0.18
CA TYR A 76 9.26 7.79 -0.41
C TYR A 76 8.17 8.62 0.29
N LEU A 77 7.03 8.02 0.61
CA LEU A 77 5.97 8.69 1.36
C LEU A 77 6.45 9.13 2.75
N ASP A 78 7.15 8.25 3.47
CA ASP A 78 7.71 8.54 4.78
C ASP A 78 8.75 9.68 4.71
N LEU A 79 9.59 9.70 3.66
CA LEU A 79 10.55 10.78 3.42
C LEU A 79 9.86 12.13 3.15
N ILE A 80 8.78 12.14 2.37
CA ILE A 80 7.98 13.36 2.11
C ILE A 80 7.41 13.88 3.42
N HIS A 81 6.77 13.02 4.22
CA HIS A 81 6.21 13.42 5.51
C HIS A 81 7.28 13.92 6.48
N LEU A 82 8.44 13.27 6.53
CA LEU A 82 9.55 13.72 7.37
C LEU A 82 10.10 15.08 6.93
N ALA A 83 10.17 15.33 5.61
CA ALA A 83 10.59 16.61 5.07
C ALA A 83 9.60 17.74 5.34
N GLU A 84 8.29 17.45 5.26
CA GLU A 84 7.21 18.35 5.63
C GLU A 84 7.21 18.65 7.13
N GLU A 85 7.37 17.64 7.99
CA GLU A 85 7.39 17.78 9.46
C GLU A 85 8.60 18.58 9.95
N LYS A 86 9.79 18.32 9.39
CA LYS A 86 11.01 19.08 9.69
C LYS A 86 10.99 20.51 9.12
N GLY A 87 10.00 20.88 8.32
CA GLY A 87 9.89 22.20 7.73
C GLY A 87 11.05 22.53 6.76
N CYS A 88 11.56 21.54 6.02
CA CYS A 88 12.60 21.75 5.03
C CYS A 88 12.15 22.85 4.04
N SER A 89 12.74 24.05 4.15
CA SER A 89 12.36 25.24 3.35
C SER A 89 12.86 25.20 1.90
N ASN A 90 13.58 24.16 1.50
CA ASN A 90 14.03 23.98 0.13
C ASN A 90 12.88 23.44 -0.74
N ALA A 91 12.11 24.36 -1.31
CA ALA A 91 10.97 24.04 -2.19
C ALA A 91 11.37 23.19 -3.40
N GLN A 92 12.63 23.30 -3.87
CA GLN A 92 13.12 22.50 -4.98
C GLN A 92 13.32 21.04 -4.58
N PHE A 93 13.88 20.77 -3.39
CA PHE A 93 14.03 19.42 -2.86
C PHE A 93 12.68 18.70 -2.72
N LEU A 94 11.69 19.36 -2.11
CA LEU A 94 10.34 18.79 -1.95
C LEU A 94 9.66 18.53 -3.30
N LEU A 95 9.86 19.43 -4.27
CA LEU A 95 9.32 19.28 -5.62
C LEU A 95 9.97 18.09 -6.35
N ASP A 96 11.29 17.94 -6.26
CA ASP A 96 12.03 16.84 -6.88
C ASP A 96 11.70 15.50 -6.23
N LEU A 97 11.57 15.46 -4.90
CA LEU A 97 11.17 14.28 -4.15
C LEU A 97 9.74 13.84 -4.53
N ASN A 98 8.77 14.77 -4.52
CA ASN A 98 7.39 14.46 -4.87
C ASN A 98 7.26 14.06 -6.34
N THR A 99 7.98 14.73 -7.26
CA THR A 99 7.99 14.36 -8.68
C THR A 99 8.57 12.96 -8.89
N THR A 100 9.65 12.63 -8.19
CA THR A 100 10.26 11.29 -8.25
C THR A 100 9.31 10.23 -7.73
N TYR A 101 8.60 10.50 -6.63
CA TYR A 101 7.57 9.62 -6.08
C TYR A 101 6.41 9.39 -7.07
N GLN A 102 5.88 10.45 -7.68
CA GLN A 102 4.81 10.31 -8.68
C GLN A 102 5.27 9.50 -9.91
N ASN A 103 6.52 9.68 -10.33
CA ASN A 103 7.09 8.89 -11.41
C ASN A 103 7.16 7.40 -11.02
N LEU A 104 7.64 7.06 -9.82
CA LEU A 104 7.69 5.68 -9.31
C LEU A 104 6.30 5.00 -9.30
N LEU A 105 5.26 5.73 -8.89
CA LEU A 105 3.88 5.26 -8.91
C LEU A 105 3.38 4.98 -10.33
N SER A 106 3.77 5.82 -11.30
CA SER A 106 3.37 5.67 -12.69
C SER A 106 4.10 4.53 -13.43
N GLU A 107 5.25 4.08 -12.93
CA GLU A 107 6.02 3.00 -13.53
C GLU A 107 5.24 1.67 -13.47
N GLY A 108 5.19 0.96 -14.60
CA GLY A 108 4.42 -0.27 -14.72
C GLY A 108 5.01 -1.42 -13.91
N LYS A 109 4.13 -2.24 -13.31
CA LYS A 109 4.52 -3.44 -12.52
C LYS A 109 5.13 -4.58 -13.35
N GLU A 110 5.21 -4.42 -14.68
CA GLU A 110 5.74 -5.45 -15.58
C GLU A 110 7.25 -5.42 -15.75
N ASN A 111 7.89 -4.25 -15.54
CA ASN A 111 9.32 -4.02 -15.79
C ASN A 111 10.04 -3.52 -14.53
N ILE A 112 9.67 -4.03 -13.36
CA ILE A 112 10.17 -3.57 -12.06
C ILE A 112 11.70 -3.69 -11.98
N ASP A 113 12.25 -4.79 -12.51
CA ASP A 113 13.67 -5.07 -12.61
C ASP A 113 14.48 -3.96 -13.31
N GLN A 114 13.86 -3.25 -14.27
CA GLN A 114 14.55 -2.22 -15.06
C GLN A 114 14.73 -0.89 -14.31
N TYR A 115 13.88 -0.60 -13.32
CA TYR A 115 13.88 0.71 -12.65
C TYR A 115 14.08 0.63 -11.14
N ILE A 116 13.81 -0.50 -10.48
CA ILE A 116 13.77 -0.56 -9.01
C ILE A 116 15.10 -0.15 -8.35
N ALA A 117 16.22 -0.53 -8.96
CA ALA A 117 17.56 -0.16 -8.49
C ALA A 117 17.79 1.35 -8.59
N ARG A 118 17.34 1.99 -9.69
CA ARG A 118 17.46 3.44 -9.90
C ARG A 118 16.72 4.21 -8.81
N TYR A 119 15.47 3.85 -8.53
CA TYR A 119 14.69 4.53 -7.50
C TYR A 119 15.16 4.23 -6.08
N THR A 120 15.75 3.05 -5.85
CA THR A 120 16.38 2.75 -4.55
C THR A 120 17.58 3.68 -4.29
N LEU A 121 18.42 3.91 -5.31
CA LEU A 121 19.54 4.85 -5.21
C LEU A 121 19.05 6.29 -5.00
N LEU A 122 18.07 6.74 -5.79
CA LEU A 122 17.49 8.07 -5.64
C LEU A 122 16.87 8.27 -4.24
N GLY A 123 16.17 7.27 -3.71
CA GLY A 123 15.60 7.32 -2.36
C GLY A 123 16.68 7.47 -1.28
N SER A 124 17.78 6.73 -1.41
CA SER A 124 18.94 6.85 -0.51
C SER A 124 19.58 8.24 -0.60
N ASP A 125 19.69 8.81 -1.80
CA ASP A 125 20.25 10.15 -2.01
C ASP A 125 19.37 11.22 -1.35
N PHE A 126 18.05 11.13 -1.50
CA PHE A 126 17.12 12.03 -0.82
C PHE A 126 17.18 11.90 0.70
N GLN A 127 17.31 10.68 1.23
CA GLN A 127 17.46 10.47 2.67
C GLN A 127 18.75 11.12 3.19
N MET A 128 19.88 10.91 2.51
CA MET A 128 21.16 11.53 2.90
C MET A 128 21.08 13.06 2.84
N GLN A 129 20.45 13.61 1.80
CA GLN A 129 20.25 15.06 1.69
C GLN A 129 19.37 15.60 2.82
N LEU A 130 18.31 14.89 3.21
CA LEU A 130 17.45 15.25 4.33
C LEU A 130 18.17 15.21 5.70
N GLU A 131 19.16 14.34 5.82
CA GLU A 131 20.00 14.24 7.02
C GLU A 131 21.11 15.30 7.03
N SER A 132 21.63 15.69 5.86
CA SER A 132 22.69 16.69 5.72
C SER A 132 22.20 18.13 5.73
N ASP A 133 21.06 18.38 5.08
CA ASP A 133 20.36 19.66 5.18
C ASP A 133 19.76 19.69 6.58
N ASN A 134 20.30 20.54 7.45
CA ASN A 134 19.72 20.84 8.76
C ASN A 134 18.33 21.46 8.56
N CYS A 135 17.33 20.64 8.25
CA CYS A 135 15.93 21.00 8.30
C CYS A 135 15.54 21.12 9.77
N GLY A 136 15.87 22.29 10.33
CA GLY A 136 15.79 22.61 11.74
C GLY A 136 16.86 23.61 12.17
N ALA A 137 16.64 24.88 11.85
CA ALA A 137 17.11 26.03 12.64
C ALA A 137 15.90 26.87 13.03
#